data_AF-A0A9D2IWI6-F1
#
_entry.id   AF-A0A9D2IWI6-F1
#
_cell.length_a   1.000
_cell.length_b   1.000
_cell.length_c   1.000
_cell.angle_alpha   90.00
_cell.angle_beta   90.00
_cell.angle_gamma   90.00
#
_symmetry.space_group_name_H-M   'P 1'
#
loop_
_entity.id
_entity.type
_entity.pdbx_description
1 polymer ?
#
loop_
_entity_poly.entity_id
_entity_poly.type
_entity_poly.pdbx_seq_one_letter_code
_entity_poly.pdbx_strand_id
1 'polypeptide(L)'
;MKNNITLYYVGTKGINFGDSINPVLFERIFGVCVKRGFPTNCDVVGIGSLMQMFTLRHIIKNSKYLYFLKYNYKPVVTMGTGFCCDISKFNFGIQTYREVNPLILRGRLSHEVLESVNKKRYSGVVYGDLGLLCSYLQDKKTIKRYAVGFVPHKFDYDNPKIEFLLRSIPKSVLIDLREPPIETLNKIAECDTIVSSSLHGLVAADSLGIPNMRMKLSNHGFDFNVDFKFDDYNSVFSGSRRYINLIDVENIEGSLLSEFMPDKICGDYGISGSEIKSCQDSLLVEGRKFFEFI
;
A
#
# COMPACT_ATOMS: atom_id res chain seq x y z
N MET A 1 -9.32 29.15 6.43
CA MET A 1 -9.84 28.53 5.19
C MET A 1 -9.13 27.19 5.05
N LYS A 2 -9.84 26.06 4.88
CA LYS A 2 -9.14 24.78 4.64
C LYS A 2 -8.38 24.89 3.32
N ASN A 3 -7.06 24.77 3.35
CA ASN A 3 -6.25 24.81 2.13
C ASN A 3 -6.66 23.66 1.20
N ASN A 4 -6.97 23.98 -0.04
CA ASN A 4 -7.34 23.01 -1.07
C ASN A 4 -6.06 22.46 -1.69
N ILE A 5 -5.72 21.21 -1.39
CA ILE A 5 -4.50 20.56 -1.87
C ILE A 5 -4.86 19.61 -3.01
N THR A 6 -4.01 19.56 -4.04
CA THR A 6 -4.19 18.65 -5.15
C THR A 6 -3.52 17.30 -4.85
N LEU A 7 -4.31 16.23 -4.73
CA LEU A 7 -3.85 14.88 -4.40
C LEU A 7 -3.91 13.96 -5.63
N TYR A 8 -2.80 13.29 -5.94
CA TYR A 8 -2.77 12.21 -6.93
C TYR A 8 -2.92 10.84 -6.27
N TYR A 9 -3.89 10.06 -6.77
CA TYR A 9 -4.15 8.66 -6.45
C TYR A 9 -4.91 7.98 -7.60
N VAL A 10 -4.82 6.66 -7.71
CA VAL A 10 -5.43 5.90 -8.82
C VAL A 10 -6.81 5.40 -8.42
N GLY A 11 -7.79 6.31 -8.35
CA GLY A 11 -9.18 5.92 -8.02
C GLY A 11 -10.23 6.70 -8.80
N THR A 12 -10.95 6.02 -9.70
CA THR A 12 -12.38 6.31 -9.88
C THR A 12 -13.16 5.52 -8.82
N LYS A 13 -14.37 5.95 -8.46
CA LYS A 13 -15.24 5.25 -7.49
C LYS A 13 -15.24 3.73 -7.77
N GLY A 14 -14.94 2.91 -6.75
CA GLY A 14 -15.13 1.45 -6.77
C GLY A 14 -14.03 0.57 -7.36
N ILE A 15 -12.83 1.09 -7.68
CA ILE A 15 -11.81 0.28 -8.36
C ILE A 15 -10.76 -0.35 -7.40
N ASN A 16 -10.32 0.34 -6.34
CA ASN A 16 -9.30 -0.17 -5.40
C ASN A 16 -9.41 0.50 -4.02
N PHE A 17 -9.51 -0.27 -2.94
CA PHE A 17 -9.54 0.20 -1.54
C PHE A 17 -8.40 1.17 -1.16
N GLY A 18 -7.14 0.80 -1.42
CA GLY A 18 -6.01 1.64 -0.99
C GLY A 18 -5.89 2.95 -1.77
N ASP A 19 -6.46 3.02 -2.97
CA ASP A 19 -6.56 4.27 -3.70
C ASP A 19 -7.77 5.09 -3.22
N SER A 20 -8.91 4.45 -2.95
CA SER A 20 -10.16 5.12 -2.57
C SER A 20 -10.17 5.63 -1.12
N ILE A 21 -9.32 5.09 -0.25
CA ILE A 21 -9.17 5.56 1.13
C ILE A 21 -8.41 6.89 1.24
N ASN A 22 -7.61 7.26 0.23
CA ASN A 22 -6.78 8.46 0.24
C ASN A 22 -7.55 9.73 0.62
N PRO A 23 -8.65 10.13 -0.05
CA PRO A 23 -9.39 11.34 0.33
C PRO A 23 -9.91 11.29 1.77
N VAL A 24 -10.36 10.12 2.23
CA VAL A 24 -10.93 9.94 3.56
C VAL A 24 -9.85 10.11 4.64
N LEU A 25 -8.67 9.53 4.45
CA LEU A 25 -7.54 9.70 5.36
C LEU A 25 -7.11 11.17 5.44
N PHE A 26 -6.95 11.82 4.29
CA PHE A 26 -6.51 13.22 4.27
C PHE A 26 -7.50 14.14 4.97
N GLU A 27 -8.80 13.95 4.75
CA GLU A 27 -9.83 14.74 5.39
C GLU A 27 -9.95 14.45 6.89
N ARG A 28 -10.08 13.17 7.29
CA ARG A 28 -10.36 12.80 8.69
C ARG A 28 -9.14 12.85 9.60
N ILE A 29 -7.94 12.58 9.09
CA ILE A 29 -6.72 12.49 9.90
C ILE A 29 -5.95 13.81 9.91
N PHE A 30 -5.84 14.46 8.75
CA PHE A 30 -5.05 15.68 8.59
C PHE A 30 -5.91 16.95 8.48
N GLY A 31 -7.24 16.83 8.40
CA GLY A 31 -8.14 17.98 8.35
C GLY A 31 -8.12 18.76 7.04
N VAL A 32 -7.48 18.23 5.99
CA VAL A 32 -7.28 18.92 4.71
C VAL A 32 -8.32 18.49 3.67
N CYS A 33 -8.81 19.46 2.89
CA CYS A 33 -9.69 19.17 1.77
C CYS A 33 -8.82 18.91 0.54
N VAL A 34 -9.01 17.73 -0.08
CA VAL A 34 -8.24 17.33 -1.26
C VAL A 34 -9.08 17.39 -2.52
N LYS A 35 -8.48 17.92 -3.59
CA LYS A 35 -9.00 17.81 -4.95
C LYS A 35 -8.14 16.82 -5.71
N ARG A 36 -8.76 15.98 -6.53
CA ARG A 36 -8.00 15.02 -7.34
C ARG A 36 -7.18 15.76 -8.40
N GLY A 37 -5.89 15.44 -8.50
CA GLY A 37 -5.01 15.91 -9.56
C GLY A 37 -4.49 14.80 -10.46
N PHE A 38 -3.56 15.22 -11.32
CA PHE A 38 -2.78 14.39 -12.22
C PHE A 38 -1.31 14.40 -11.80
N PRO A 39 -0.51 13.43 -12.26
CA PRO A 39 0.92 13.38 -11.98
C PRO A 39 1.69 14.67 -12.34
N THR A 40 1.19 15.46 -13.30
CA THR A 40 1.80 16.71 -13.75
C THR A 40 1.44 17.94 -12.91
N ASN A 41 0.38 17.90 -12.10
CA ASN A 41 -0.12 19.07 -11.38
C ASN A 41 -0.47 18.85 -9.90
N CYS A 42 -0.31 17.63 -9.37
CA CYS A 42 -0.60 17.35 -7.97
C CYS A 42 0.47 17.96 -7.03
N ASP A 43 0.04 18.43 -5.87
CA ASP A 43 0.93 18.88 -4.80
C ASP A 43 1.45 17.67 -4.01
N VAL A 44 0.58 16.68 -3.81
CA VAL A 44 0.85 15.47 -3.03
C VAL A 44 0.51 14.21 -3.83
N VAL A 45 1.30 13.15 -3.66
CA VAL A 45 0.96 11.78 -4.09
C VAL A 45 0.67 10.91 -2.88
N GLY A 46 -0.51 10.28 -2.86
CA GLY A 46 -1.00 9.46 -1.75
C GLY A 46 -0.62 7.98 -1.86
N ILE A 47 -1.32 7.13 -1.09
CA ILE A 47 -1.12 5.68 -1.00
C ILE A 47 -1.18 5.02 -2.38
N GLY A 48 -0.31 4.02 -2.57
CA GLY A 48 -0.27 3.15 -3.73
C GLY A 48 1.13 3.02 -4.32
N SER A 49 1.29 2.11 -5.28
CA SER A 49 2.49 2.07 -6.12
C SER A 49 2.35 3.12 -7.22
N LEU A 50 2.64 4.39 -6.91
CA LEU A 50 2.42 5.52 -7.82
C LEU A 50 3.70 6.21 -8.26
N MET A 51 4.83 5.92 -7.61
CA MET A 51 6.10 6.58 -7.89
C MET A 51 6.57 6.41 -9.34
N GLN A 52 6.26 5.28 -9.98
CA GLN A 52 6.59 5.05 -11.39
C GLN A 52 5.88 6.02 -12.34
N MET A 53 4.75 6.63 -11.94
CA MET A 53 4.04 7.65 -12.72
C MET A 53 4.79 8.99 -12.79
N PHE A 54 5.80 9.17 -11.94
CA PHE A 54 6.69 10.34 -11.93
C PHE A 54 7.98 10.08 -12.69
N THR A 55 8.13 8.89 -13.27
CA THR A 55 9.32 8.49 -14.05
C THR A 55 9.02 8.44 -15.53
N LEU A 56 9.99 8.86 -16.35
CA LEU A 56 9.84 8.86 -17.79
C LEU A 56 10.04 7.45 -18.34
N ARG A 57 8.94 6.74 -18.63
CA ARG A 57 8.99 5.42 -19.32
C ARG A 57 9.09 5.55 -20.85
N HIS A 58 8.75 6.71 -21.40
CA HIS A 58 8.85 7.03 -22.81
C HIS A 58 9.16 8.52 -22.93
N ILE A 59 10.00 8.89 -23.92
CA ILE A 59 10.32 10.25 -24.38
C ILE A 59 11.73 10.75 -23.96
N ILE A 60 12.64 10.57 -24.93
CA ILE A 60 13.75 11.45 -25.37
C ILE A 60 15.14 11.27 -24.73
N LYS A 61 16.07 10.84 -25.60
CA LYS A 61 17.54 10.80 -25.48
C LYS A 61 18.23 12.18 -25.26
N ASN A 62 17.50 13.22 -24.86
CA ASN A 62 18.05 14.58 -24.64
C ASN A 62 17.79 15.05 -23.21
N SER A 63 18.85 15.07 -22.40
CA SER A 63 18.82 15.56 -21.01
C SER A 63 18.26 16.99 -20.89
N LYS A 64 18.43 17.83 -21.91
CA LYS A 64 17.91 19.22 -21.93
C LYS A 64 16.39 19.31 -21.78
N TYR A 65 15.62 18.37 -22.35
CA TYR A 65 14.15 18.39 -22.24
C TYR A 65 13.66 17.93 -20.87
N LEU A 66 14.38 16.98 -20.23
CA LEU A 66 14.11 16.60 -18.83
C LEU A 66 14.32 17.78 -17.88
N TYR A 67 15.42 18.53 -18.04
CA TYR A 67 15.64 19.74 -17.25
C TYR A 67 14.50 20.75 -17.45
N PHE A 68 14.08 20.98 -18.70
CA PHE A 68 12.96 21.87 -19.00
C PHE A 68 11.65 21.44 -18.30
N LEU A 69 11.30 20.15 -18.31
CA LEU A 69 10.12 19.67 -17.59
C LEU A 69 10.28 19.81 -16.07
N LYS A 70 11.45 19.45 -15.53
CA LYS A 70 11.70 19.48 -14.08
C LYS A 70 11.61 20.88 -13.48
N TYR A 71 12.07 21.90 -14.20
CA TYR A 71 11.99 23.29 -13.73
C TYR A 71 10.62 23.94 -13.97
N ASN A 72 9.79 23.40 -14.87
CA ASN A 72 8.47 23.94 -15.16
C ASN A 72 7.34 23.33 -14.31
N TYR A 73 7.58 22.18 -13.68
CA TYR A 73 6.62 21.58 -12.75
C TYR A 73 6.99 21.89 -11.30
N LYS A 74 5.98 22.25 -10.50
CA LYS A 74 6.14 22.35 -9.05
C LYS A 74 6.66 21.03 -8.46
N PRO A 75 7.49 21.05 -7.40
CA PRO A 75 7.83 19.85 -6.66
C PRO A 75 6.59 19.10 -6.18
N VAL A 76 6.68 17.77 -6.09
CA VAL A 76 5.63 16.91 -5.54
C VAL A 76 6.07 16.32 -4.22
N VAL A 77 5.17 16.22 -3.25
CA VAL A 77 5.42 15.63 -1.94
C VAL A 77 4.85 14.22 -1.87
N THR A 78 5.64 13.26 -1.36
CA THR A 78 5.17 11.88 -1.17
C THR A 78 4.53 11.69 0.19
N MET A 79 3.38 10.99 0.22
CA MET A 79 2.61 10.67 1.41
C MET A 79 2.27 9.18 1.41
N GLY A 80 3.23 8.33 1.77
CA GLY A 80 3.05 6.88 1.92
C GLY A 80 3.01 6.08 0.62
N THR A 81 3.43 6.68 -0.51
CA THR A 81 3.56 5.98 -1.81
C THR A 81 4.88 5.24 -1.94
N GLY A 82 4.95 4.29 -2.89
CA GLY A 82 6.18 3.61 -3.28
C GLY A 82 6.22 3.23 -4.76
N PHE A 83 7.27 2.53 -5.18
CA PHE A 83 7.39 1.96 -6.53
C PHE A 83 6.73 0.58 -6.63
N CYS A 84 6.22 0.20 -7.81
CA CYS A 84 5.75 -1.18 -8.03
C CYS A 84 6.88 -2.18 -8.17
N CYS A 85 8.05 -1.74 -8.66
CA CYS A 85 9.23 -2.55 -8.90
C CYS A 85 10.49 -1.70 -8.79
N ASP A 86 11.64 -2.36 -8.71
CA ASP A 86 12.95 -1.71 -8.75
C ASP A 86 13.28 -1.24 -10.17
N ILE A 87 12.86 -0.01 -10.47
CA ILE A 87 13.11 0.60 -11.78
C ILE A 87 14.57 1.00 -12.00
N SER A 88 15.40 1.02 -10.95
CA SER A 88 16.80 1.42 -11.07
C SER A 88 17.63 0.40 -11.85
N LYS A 89 17.15 -0.85 -11.90
CA LYS A 89 17.74 -1.96 -12.67
C LYS A 89 17.51 -1.85 -14.17
N PHE A 90 16.65 -0.94 -14.64
CA PHE A 90 16.45 -0.71 -16.06
C PHE A 90 17.56 0.21 -16.62
N ASN A 91 18.35 -0.29 -17.58
CA ASN A 91 19.55 0.36 -18.16
C ASN A 91 19.30 1.63 -19.01
N PHE A 92 18.25 2.41 -18.74
CA PHE A 92 17.83 3.52 -19.61
C PHE A 92 18.05 4.93 -19.02
N GLY A 93 18.76 5.07 -17.90
CA GLY A 93 18.98 6.38 -17.29
C GLY A 93 17.68 7.04 -16.80
N ILE A 94 16.79 6.22 -16.23
CA ILE A 94 15.49 6.67 -15.72
C ILE A 94 15.69 7.70 -14.61
N GLN A 95 14.92 8.78 -14.65
CA GLN A 95 14.86 9.82 -13.62
C GLN A 95 13.41 10.29 -13.43
N THR A 96 13.14 10.99 -12.33
CA THR A 96 11.85 11.65 -12.15
C THR A 96 11.78 12.93 -13.00
N TYR A 97 10.66 13.17 -13.69
CA TYR A 97 10.46 14.40 -14.49
C TYR A 97 9.98 15.59 -13.66
N ARG A 98 9.60 15.36 -12.40
CA ARG A 98 9.34 16.40 -11.40
C ARG A 98 10.37 16.27 -10.28
N GLU A 99 10.65 17.37 -9.61
CA GLU A 99 11.31 17.28 -8.31
C GLU A 99 10.38 16.57 -7.32
N VAL A 100 10.91 15.54 -6.65
CA VAL A 100 10.21 14.79 -5.60
C VAL A 100 10.80 15.21 -4.27
N ASN A 101 9.93 15.63 -3.35
CA ASN A 101 10.24 15.82 -1.95
C ASN A 101 9.69 14.62 -1.16
N PRO A 102 10.54 13.61 -0.84
CA PRO A 102 10.07 12.40 -0.20
C PRO A 102 9.84 12.60 1.29
N LEU A 103 8.67 13.14 1.67
CA LEU A 103 8.33 13.32 3.09
C LEU A 103 8.06 11.97 3.76
N ILE A 104 7.10 11.23 3.21
CA ILE A 104 6.77 9.87 3.64
C ILE A 104 6.82 8.94 2.43
N LEU A 105 7.65 7.90 2.50
CA LEU A 105 7.68 6.81 1.51
C LEU A 105 7.13 5.53 2.13
N ARG A 106 6.57 4.64 1.31
CA ARG A 106 6.03 3.36 1.79
C ARG A 106 7.07 2.51 2.52
N GLY A 107 8.31 2.50 2.02
CA GLY A 107 9.38 1.69 2.55
C GLY A 107 10.78 2.09 2.08
N ARG A 108 11.79 1.38 2.59
CA ARG A 108 13.21 1.66 2.36
C ARG A 108 13.63 1.35 0.93
N LEU A 109 13.07 0.31 0.32
CA LEU A 109 13.42 -0.06 -1.06
C LEU A 109 12.97 1.02 -2.05
N SER A 110 11.79 1.60 -1.84
CA SER A 110 11.34 2.74 -2.64
C SER A 110 12.24 3.97 -2.48
N HIS A 111 12.79 4.18 -1.28
CA HIS A 111 13.76 5.24 -1.04
C HIS A 111 15.06 5.00 -1.80
N GLU A 112 15.63 3.79 -1.73
CA GLU A 112 16.83 3.41 -2.47
C GLU A 112 16.66 3.57 -3.98
N VAL A 113 15.50 3.14 -4.52
CA VAL A 113 15.16 3.34 -5.93
C VAL A 113 15.13 4.83 -6.27
N LEU A 114 14.49 5.66 -5.44
CA LEU A 114 14.40 7.11 -5.67
C LEU A 114 15.78 7.78 -5.66
N GLU A 115 16.65 7.43 -4.72
CA GLU A 115 18.01 7.95 -4.65
C GLU A 115 18.83 7.54 -5.88
N SER A 116 18.71 6.27 -6.28
CA SER A 116 19.41 5.71 -7.43
C SER A 116 19.02 6.39 -8.73
N VAL A 117 17.72 6.48 -9.04
CA VAL A 117 17.25 7.09 -10.30
C VAL A 117 17.56 8.58 -10.36
N ASN A 118 17.46 9.30 -9.24
CA ASN A 118 17.71 10.74 -9.22
C ASN A 118 19.16 11.12 -8.94
N LYS A 119 20.03 10.15 -8.61
CA LYS A 119 21.42 10.37 -8.19
C LYS A 119 21.53 11.45 -7.10
N LYS A 120 20.59 11.45 -6.16
CA LYS A 120 20.42 12.45 -5.10
C LYS A 120 20.13 11.72 -3.79
N ARG A 121 20.77 12.14 -2.69
CA ARG A 121 20.45 11.64 -1.36
C ARG A 121 19.30 12.44 -0.73
N TYR A 122 18.44 11.76 0.03
CA TYR A 122 17.39 12.42 0.81
C TYR A 122 17.55 12.09 2.29
N SER A 123 17.31 13.08 3.14
CA SER A 123 17.37 12.96 4.59
C SER A 123 16.02 13.35 5.20
N GLY A 124 15.75 12.87 6.41
CA GLY A 124 14.50 13.16 7.12
C GLY A 124 13.26 12.45 6.55
N VAL A 125 13.43 11.44 5.70
CA VAL A 125 12.33 10.66 5.14
C VAL A 125 11.74 9.73 6.20
N VAL A 126 10.43 9.80 6.41
CA VAL A 126 9.67 8.85 7.25
C VAL A 126 9.20 7.67 6.39
N TYR A 127 9.15 6.48 6.98
CA TYR A 127 8.71 5.27 6.27
C TYR A 127 7.39 4.73 6.83
N GLY A 128 6.49 4.34 5.93
CA GLY A 128 5.24 3.68 6.24
C GLY A 128 4.19 3.93 5.17
N ASP A 129 3.36 2.93 4.90
CA ASP A 129 2.14 3.11 4.12
C ASP A 129 1.12 3.90 4.95
N LEU A 130 0.54 4.98 4.41
CA LEU A 130 -0.47 5.76 5.15
C LEU A 130 -1.74 4.95 5.44
N GLY A 131 -1.96 3.82 4.76
CA GLY A 131 -3.00 2.87 5.11
C GLY A 131 -2.89 2.32 6.52
N LEU A 132 -1.72 2.39 7.16
CA LEU A 132 -1.55 2.08 8.58
C LEU A 132 -2.37 2.99 9.50
N LEU A 133 -2.83 4.14 9.02
CA LEU A 133 -3.71 5.05 9.75
C LEU A 133 -5.20 4.72 9.60
N CYS A 134 -5.57 3.67 8.86
CA CYS A 134 -6.98 3.33 8.66
C CYS A 134 -7.72 3.01 9.96
N SER A 135 -7.06 2.49 10.98
CA SER A 135 -7.70 2.22 12.29
C SER A 135 -8.24 3.46 12.98
N TYR A 136 -7.69 4.65 12.71
CA TYR A 136 -8.21 5.92 13.21
C TYR A 136 -9.52 6.35 12.51
N LEU A 137 -9.93 5.65 11.46
CA LEU A 137 -11.20 5.88 10.77
C LEU A 137 -12.34 5.02 11.34
N GLN A 138 -12.05 4.15 12.30
CA GLN A 138 -13.07 3.34 12.96
C GLN A 138 -13.83 4.15 14.01
N ASP A 139 -15.12 4.35 13.78
CA ASP A 139 -15.98 5.10 14.70
C ASP A 139 -16.46 4.23 15.88
N LYS A 140 -16.36 2.89 15.80
CA LYS A 140 -16.91 1.95 16.78
C LYS A 140 -16.03 0.71 16.95
N LYS A 141 -16.10 0.13 18.15
CA LYS A 141 -15.51 -1.19 18.43
C LYS A 141 -16.26 -2.26 17.64
N THR A 142 -15.54 -2.99 16.80
CA THR A 142 -16.09 -4.08 15.98
C THR A 142 -16.17 -5.38 16.75
N ILE A 143 -17.26 -6.13 16.55
CA ILE A 143 -17.44 -7.48 17.10
C ILE A 143 -16.87 -8.49 16.10
N LYS A 144 -16.04 -9.42 16.57
CA LYS A 144 -15.49 -10.50 15.73
C LYS A 144 -16.59 -11.47 15.29
N ARG A 145 -16.59 -11.80 13.99
CA ARG A 145 -17.58 -12.68 13.34
C ARG A 145 -16.93 -13.80 12.55
N TYR A 146 -15.75 -13.53 11.99
CA TYR A 146 -15.07 -14.43 11.06
C TYR A 146 -13.71 -14.86 11.60
N ALA A 147 -13.39 -16.13 11.47
CA ALA A 147 -12.08 -16.67 11.83
C ALA A 147 -11.00 -16.17 10.85
N VAL A 148 -11.32 -16.15 9.55
CA VAL A 148 -10.39 -15.79 8.49
C VAL A 148 -11.07 -14.91 7.44
N GLY A 149 -10.52 -13.74 7.18
CA GLY A 149 -10.91 -12.89 6.06
C GLY A 149 -9.97 -13.09 4.87
N PHE A 150 -10.51 -13.45 3.71
CA PHE A 150 -9.78 -13.58 2.46
C PHE A 150 -9.89 -12.30 1.63
N VAL A 151 -8.75 -11.67 1.37
CA VAL A 151 -8.66 -10.40 0.63
C VAL A 151 -7.87 -10.62 -0.68
N PRO A 152 -8.50 -11.09 -1.76
CA PRO A 152 -7.82 -11.25 -3.04
C PRO A 152 -7.47 -9.88 -3.66
N HIS A 153 -6.42 -9.86 -4.44
CA HIS A 153 -6.15 -8.78 -5.38
C HIS A 153 -7.25 -8.73 -6.45
N LYS A 154 -7.44 -7.57 -7.10
CA LYS A 154 -8.53 -7.36 -8.07
C LYS A 154 -8.58 -8.35 -9.25
N PHE A 155 -7.46 -9.01 -9.54
CA PHE A 155 -7.35 -9.98 -10.62
C PHE A 155 -7.43 -11.44 -10.11
N ASP A 156 -7.59 -11.64 -8.80
CA ASP A 156 -7.66 -12.95 -8.14
C ASP A 156 -9.07 -13.30 -7.63
N TYR A 157 -10.07 -12.42 -7.81
CA TYR A 157 -11.42 -12.66 -7.29
C TYR A 157 -12.04 -13.98 -7.78
N ASP A 158 -11.87 -14.27 -9.06
CA ASP A 158 -12.43 -15.48 -9.70
C ASP A 158 -11.46 -16.67 -9.62
N ASN A 159 -10.42 -16.60 -8.79
CA ASN A 159 -9.48 -17.71 -8.63
C ASN A 159 -10.17 -18.87 -7.86
N PRO A 160 -10.24 -20.09 -8.41
CA PRO A 160 -10.96 -21.21 -7.78
C PRO A 160 -10.40 -21.61 -6.42
N LYS A 161 -9.14 -21.29 -6.12
CA LYS A 161 -8.52 -21.53 -4.82
C LYS A 161 -9.15 -20.69 -3.71
N ILE A 162 -9.65 -19.48 -4.02
CA ILE A 162 -10.39 -18.65 -3.07
C ILE A 162 -11.72 -19.32 -2.71
N GLU A 163 -12.48 -19.78 -3.70
CA GLU A 163 -13.74 -20.48 -3.48
C GLU A 163 -13.53 -21.76 -2.66
N PHE A 164 -12.48 -22.52 -2.97
CA PHE A 164 -12.11 -23.69 -2.18
C PHE A 164 -11.81 -23.34 -0.72
N LEU A 165 -10.96 -22.35 -0.46
CA LEU A 165 -10.60 -21.92 0.90
C LEU A 165 -11.84 -21.46 1.70
N LEU A 166 -12.75 -20.72 1.05
CA LEU A 166 -14.00 -20.28 1.67
C LEU A 166 -14.91 -21.44 2.09
N ARG A 167 -14.96 -22.52 1.30
CA ARG A 167 -15.74 -23.73 1.62
C ARG A 167 -15.08 -24.59 2.69
N SER A 168 -13.76 -24.66 2.67
CA SER A 168 -12.97 -25.55 3.53
C SER A 168 -12.73 -24.99 4.93
N ILE A 169 -12.80 -23.67 5.10
CA ILE A 169 -12.45 -22.99 6.35
C ILE A 169 -13.72 -22.46 7.03
N PRO A 170 -14.10 -23.02 8.20
CA PRO A 170 -15.28 -22.57 8.93
C PRO A 170 -15.18 -21.09 9.31
N LYS A 171 -16.31 -20.38 9.22
CA LYS A 171 -16.40 -18.94 9.53
C LYS A 171 -15.38 -18.09 8.75
N SER A 172 -15.09 -18.45 7.51
CA SER A 172 -14.32 -17.59 6.61
C SER A 172 -15.22 -16.63 5.83
N VAL A 173 -14.64 -15.55 5.31
CA VAL A 173 -15.37 -14.55 4.51
C VAL A 173 -14.51 -13.99 3.38
N LEU A 174 -15.14 -13.73 2.24
CA LEU A 174 -14.54 -12.97 1.14
C LEU A 174 -14.69 -11.47 1.40
N ILE A 175 -13.58 -10.74 1.33
CA ILE A 175 -13.53 -9.29 1.50
C ILE A 175 -13.17 -8.66 0.16
N ASP A 176 -14.11 -7.90 -0.41
CA ASP A 176 -13.95 -7.25 -1.70
C ASP A 176 -13.43 -5.81 -1.52
N LEU A 177 -12.20 -5.54 -1.99
CA LEU A 177 -11.57 -4.22 -2.00
C LEU A 177 -12.19 -3.23 -3.01
N ARG A 178 -13.20 -3.63 -3.79
CA ARG A 178 -14.00 -2.75 -4.66
C ARG A 178 -15.20 -2.14 -3.93
N GLU A 179 -15.58 -2.70 -2.78
CA GLU A 179 -16.59 -2.15 -1.89
C GLU A 179 -16.15 -0.77 -1.33
N PRO A 180 -17.08 0.04 -0.80
CA PRO A 180 -16.74 1.31 -0.16
C PRO A 180 -15.67 1.12 0.93
N PRO A 181 -14.64 1.98 0.99
CA PRO A 181 -13.46 1.68 1.80
C PRO A 181 -13.74 1.59 3.30
N ILE A 182 -14.70 2.34 3.83
CA ILE A 182 -15.10 2.21 5.25
C ILE A 182 -15.81 0.89 5.52
N GLU A 183 -16.62 0.40 4.59
CA GLU A 183 -17.30 -0.89 4.71
C GLU A 183 -16.30 -2.05 4.64
N THR A 184 -15.38 -1.99 3.68
CA THR A 184 -14.27 -2.95 3.58
C THR A 184 -13.44 -2.98 4.86
N LEU A 185 -13.07 -1.81 5.41
CA LEU A 185 -12.30 -1.72 6.65
C LEU A 185 -13.05 -2.34 7.83
N ASN A 186 -14.35 -2.06 7.95
CA ASN A 186 -15.18 -2.64 9.00
C ASN A 186 -15.26 -4.18 8.87
N LYS A 187 -15.39 -4.69 7.65
CA LYS A 187 -15.42 -6.14 7.37
C LYS A 187 -14.09 -6.82 7.70
N ILE A 188 -12.95 -6.17 7.40
CA ILE A 188 -11.62 -6.62 7.86
C ILE A 188 -11.59 -6.68 9.40
N ALA A 189 -12.13 -5.67 10.07
CA ALA A 189 -12.14 -5.62 11.54
C ALA A 189 -12.99 -6.71 12.21
N GLU A 190 -13.97 -7.28 11.49
CA GLU A 190 -14.78 -8.42 11.95
C GLU A 190 -14.01 -9.76 11.92
N CYS A 191 -12.78 -9.80 11.38
CA CYS A 191 -12.00 -11.03 11.23
C CYS A 191 -10.95 -11.19 12.33
N ASP A 192 -10.71 -12.42 12.80
CA ASP A 192 -9.62 -12.73 13.75
C ASP A 192 -8.25 -12.71 13.06
N THR A 193 -8.19 -13.17 11.81
CA THR A 193 -7.00 -13.13 10.96
C THR A 193 -7.33 -12.77 9.52
N ILE A 194 -6.33 -12.28 8.77
CA ILE A 194 -6.48 -11.93 7.35
C ILE A 194 -5.48 -12.71 6.50
N VAL A 195 -5.94 -13.24 5.37
CA VAL A 195 -5.06 -13.78 4.32
C VAL A 195 -5.30 -13.03 3.03
N SER A 196 -4.26 -12.45 2.44
CA SER A 196 -4.40 -11.49 1.36
C SER A 196 -3.41 -11.71 0.23
N SER A 197 -3.88 -11.63 -1.03
CA SER A 197 -3.01 -11.45 -2.20
C SER A 197 -2.87 -9.96 -2.61
N SER A 198 -3.58 -9.07 -1.91
CA SER A 198 -3.47 -7.61 -2.05
C SER A 198 -2.61 -6.99 -0.96
N LEU A 199 -1.71 -6.07 -1.33
CA LEU A 199 -0.91 -5.32 -0.34
C LEU A 199 -1.80 -4.52 0.63
N HIS A 200 -2.81 -3.83 0.13
CA HIS A 200 -3.65 -3.01 1.00
C HIS A 200 -4.52 -3.83 1.97
N GLY A 201 -4.82 -5.09 1.64
CA GLY A 201 -5.45 -6.00 2.59
C GLY A 201 -4.55 -6.28 3.80
N LEU A 202 -3.25 -6.45 3.54
CA LEU A 202 -2.23 -6.64 4.57
C LEU A 202 -2.05 -5.37 5.42
N VAL A 203 -1.90 -4.21 4.77
CA VAL A 203 -1.74 -2.90 5.43
C VAL A 203 -2.96 -2.57 6.30
N ALA A 204 -4.17 -2.79 5.80
CA ALA A 204 -5.39 -2.55 6.58
C ALA A 204 -5.50 -3.47 7.80
N ALA A 205 -5.14 -4.75 7.66
CA ALA A 205 -5.09 -5.69 8.77
C ALA A 205 -4.07 -5.24 9.84
N ASP A 206 -2.86 -4.86 9.42
CA ASP A 206 -1.84 -4.34 10.35
C ASP A 206 -2.34 -3.08 11.06
N SER A 207 -3.00 -2.15 10.34
CA SER A 207 -3.54 -0.93 10.94
C SER A 207 -4.47 -1.20 12.13
N LEU A 208 -5.23 -2.30 12.05
CA LEU A 208 -6.20 -2.77 13.03
C LEU A 208 -5.61 -3.71 14.09
N GLY A 209 -4.31 -4.02 14.02
CA GLY A 209 -3.66 -4.99 14.89
C GLY A 209 -4.12 -6.42 14.65
N ILE A 210 -4.52 -6.76 13.42
CA ILE A 210 -5.01 -8.09 13.06
C ILE A 210 -3.88 -8.91 12.43
N PRO A 211 -3.50 -10.06 13.02
CA PRO A 211 -2.51 -10.96 12.44
C PRO A 211 -2.90 -11.37 11.04
N ASN A 212 -1.93 -11.39 10.13
CA ASN A 212 -2.23 -11.63 8.73
C ASN A 212 -1.07 -12.23 7.95
N MET A 213 -1.41 -12.86 6.85
CA MET A 213 -0.49 -13.60 5.99
C MET A 213 -0.71 -13.22 4.53
N ARG A 214 0.40 -13.16 3.78
CA ARG A 214 0.33 -12.99 2.33
C ARG A 214 0.09 -14.34 1.65
N MET A 215 -0.77 -14.37 0.64
CA MET A 215 -0.82 -15.47 -0.33
C MET A 215 -0.53 -14.97 -1.75
N LYS A 216 0.03 -15.82 -2.59
CA LYS A 216 0.28 -15.53 -4.01
C LYS A 216 -0.51 -16.51 -4.86
N LEU A 217 -1.51 -16.01 -5.57
CA LEU A 217 -2.44 -16.82 -6.37
C LEU A 217 -2.10 -16.83 -7.86
N SER A 218 -1.24 -15.92 -8.27
CA SER A 218 -1.04 -15.53 -9.67
C SER A 218 0.19 -14.63 -9.81
N ASN A 219 0.73 -14.55 -11.02
CA ASN A 219 1.71 -13.55 -11.41
C ASN A 219 0.99 -12.44 -12.18
N HIS A 220 0.29 -11.55 -11.48
CA HIS A 220 -0.42 -10.46 -12.13
C HIS A 220 0.50 -9.30 -12.51
N GLY A 221 0.50 -8.95 -13.80
CA GLY A 221 0.94 -7.64 -14.31
C GLY A 221 2.16 -7.65 -15.22
N PHE A 222 2.33 -6.57 -15.98
CA PHE A 222 3.58 -6.19 -16.65
C PHE A 222 4.69 -5.73 -15.65
N ASP A 223 4.47 -5.96 -14.36
CA ASP A 223 5.41 -5.65 -13.28
C ASP A 223 6.42 -6.79 -13.21
N PHE A 224 7.63 -6.54 -13.71
CA PHE A 224 8.76 -7.47 -13.72
C PHE A 224 9.19 -7.96 -12.32
N ASN A 225 8.54 -7.49 -11.24
CA ASN A 225 8.72 -7.97 -9.86
C ASN A 225 7.50 -7.61 -8.99
N VAL A 226 6.44 -8.43 -9.02
CA VAL A 226 5.20 -8.24 -8.24
C VAL A 226 5.44 -8.24 -6.73
N ASP A 227 6.54 -8.86 -6.28
CA ASP A 227 6.90 -9.01 -4.87
C ASP A 227 7.50 -7.73 -4.27
N PHE A 228 8.14 -6.89 -5.08
CA PHE A 228 8.84 -5.69 -4.63
C PHE A 228 8.00 -4.78 -3.73
N LYS A 229 6.72 -4.53 -4.07
CA LYS A 229 5.87 -3.65 -3.25
C LYS A 229 5.59 -4.22 -1.85
N PHE A 230 5.58 -5.54 -1.71
CA PHE A 230 5.40 -6.21 -0.42
C PHE A 230 6.71 -6.17 0.37
N ASP A 231 7.83 -6.45 -0.28
CA ASP A 231 9.17 -6.37 0.34
C ASP A 231 9.47 -4.95 0.81
N ASP A 232 9.11 -3.96 -0.01
CA ASP A 232 9.24 -2.54 0.31
C ASP A 232 8.42 -2.17 1.54
N TYR A 233 7.13 -2.55 1.60
CA TYR A 233 6.32 -2.34 2.80
C TYR A 233 6.90 -3.05 4.03
N ASN A 234 7.33 -4.31 3.89
CA ASN A 234 7.89 -5.09 4.99
C ASN A 234 9.24 -4.53 5.49
N SER A 235 10.00 -3.81 4.66
CA SER A 235 11.29 -3.21 5.04
C SER A 235 11.23 -2.17 6.18
N VAL A 236 10.01 -1.75 6.56
CA VAL A 236 9.78 -0.84 7.69
C VAL A 236 9.79 -1.58 9.02
N PHE A 237 9.53 -2.89 9.03
CA PHE A 237 9.44 -3.73 10.22
C PHE A 237 10.70 -4.57 10.40
N SER A 238 11.01 -4.95 11.64
CA SER A 238 12.12 -5.84 11.95
C SER A 238 11.74 -7.33 11.78
N GLY A 239 10.46 -7.64 11.96
CA GLY A 239 9.90 -8.98 11.78
C GLY A 239 9.70 -9.38 10.33
N SER A 240 9.65 -10.69 10.09
CA SER A 240 9.28 -11.23 8.78
C SER A 240 7.78 -11.54 8.72
N ARG A 241 7.20 -11.39 7.53
CA ARG A 241 5.85 -11.87 7.24
C ARG A 241 5.95 -13.09 6.35
N ARG A 242 5.43 -14.21 6.84
CA ARG A 242 5.32 -15.41 6.02
C ARG A 242 4.39 -15.16 4.83
N TYR A 243 4.69 -15.81 3.71
CA TYR A 243 3.76 -15.90 2.60
C TYR A 243 3.68 -17.33 2.07
N ILE A 244 2.55 -17.66 1.45
CA ILE A 244 2.32 -18.94 0.78
C ILE A 244 2.21 -18.69 -0.72
N ASN A 245 3.02 -19.40 -1.50
CA ASN A 245 2.88 -19.42 -2.96
C ASN A 245 1.91 -20.53 -3.36
N LEU A 246 0.79 -20.14 -3.96
CA LEU A 246 -0.24 -21.05 -4.45
C LEU A 246 -0.28 -21.11 -5.98
N ILE A 247 0.63 -20.48 -6.73
CA ILE A 247 0.53 -20.43 -8.21
C ILE A 247 0.48 -21.83 -8.81
N ASP A 248 1.48 -22.66 -8.51
CA ASP A 248 1.64 -24.01 -9.08
C ASP A 248 1.04 -25.11 -8.19
N VAL A 249 0.24 -24.72 -7.19
CA VAL A 249 -0.46 -25.66 -6.31
C VAL A 249 -1.75 -26.12 -6.98
N GLU A 250 -1.91 -27.41 -7.24
CA GLU A 250 -3.14 -27.97 -7.80
C GLU A 250 -4.23 -28.16 -6.73
N ASN A 251 -3.86 -28.75 -5.59
CA ASN A 251 -4.78 -29.07 -4.49
C ASN A 251 -4.31 -28.46 -3.16
N ILE A 252 -5.23 -27.87 -2.40
CA ILE A 252 -4.97 -27.34 -1.05
C ILE A 252 -5.52 -28.33 -0.04
N GLU A 253 -4.67 -29.18 0.53
CA GLU A 253 -5.10 -30.25 1.44
C GLU A 253 -4.12 -30.47 2.59
N GLY A 254 -4.56 -31.22 3.61
CA GLY A 254 -3.75 -31.63 4.74
C GLY A 254 -3.02 -30.46 5.42
N SER A 255 -1.69 -30.57 5.49
CA SER A 255 -0.83 -29.56 6.12
C SER A 255 -0.90 -28.20 5.42
N LEU A 256 -1.11 -28.14 4.11
CA LEU A 256 -1.22 -26.85 3.41
C LEU A 256 -2.49 -26.10 3.79
N LEU A 257 -3.62 -26.81 3.95
CA LEU A 257 -4.87 -26.20 4.40
C LEU A 257 -4.74 -25.65 5.83
N SER A 258 -4.01 -26.34 6.71
CA SER A 258 -3.80 -25.89 8.10
C SER A 258 -3.03 -24.57 8.22
N GLU A 259 -2.26 -24.19 7.19
CA GLU A 259 -1.53 -22.91 7.19
C GLU A 259 -2.46 -21.68 7.13
N PHE A 260 -3.71 -21.88 6.74
CA PHE A 260 -4.73 -20.84 6.68
C PHE A 260 -5.57 -20.75 7.97
N MET A 261 -5.26 -21.55 8.99
CA MET A 261 -5.97 -21.51 10.27
C MET A 261 -5.51 -20.33 11.15
N PRO A 262 -6.39 -19.71 11.95
CA PRO A 262 -6.04 -18.56 12.78
C PRO A 262 -4.84 -18.80 13.69
N ASP A 263 -4.78 -19.94 14.39
CA ASP A 263 -3.67 -20.25 15.31
C ASP A 263 -2.32 -20.27 14.59
N LYS A 264 -2.29 -20.79 13.35
CA LYS A 264 -1.07 -20.85 12.55
C LYS A 264 -0.66 -19.47 12.05
N ILE A 265 -1.63 -18.67 11.57
CA ILE A 265 -1.39 -17.29 11.13
C ILE A 265 -0.90 -16.43 12.30
N CYS A 266 -1.51 -16.54 13.47
CA CYS A 266 -1.11 -15.82 14.67
C CYS A 266 0.29 -16.24 15.15
N GLY A 267 0.60 -17.54 15.17
CA GLY A 267 1.90 -18.04 15.59
C GLY A 267 3.05 -17.64 14.67
N ASP A 268 2.78 -17.48 13.38
CA ASP A 268 3.78 -17.10 12.37
C ASP A 268 3.83 -15.57 12.12
N TYR A 269 2.98 -14.77 12.77
CA TYR A 269 2.93 -13.32 12.57
C TYR A 269 4.06 -12.61 13.32
N GLY A 270 5.09 -12.21 12.58
CA GLY A 270 6.33 -11.68 13.16
C GLY A 270 6.36 -10.18 13.46
N ILE A 271 5.28 -9.43 13.21
CA ILE A 271 5.30 -7.97 13.36
C ILE A 271 4.64 -7.56 14.67
N SER A 272 5.36 -6.80 15.50
CA SER A 272 4.85 -6.39 16.81
C SER A 272 3.87 -5.22 16.71
N GLY A 273 2.86 -5.21 17.59
CA GLY A 273 1.95 -4.07 17.71
C GLY A 273 2.66 -2.76 18.08
N SER A 274 3.78 -2.83 18.81
CA SER A 274 4.62 -1.66 19.13
C SER A 274 5.30 -1.06 17.91
N GLU A 275 5.77 -1.86 16.96
CA GLU A 275 6.35 -1.37 15.72
C GLU A 275 5.30 -0.69 14.84
N ILE A 276 4.12 -1.30 14.72
CA ILE A 276 2.98 -0.71 14.00
C ILE A 276 2.61 0.64 14.62
N LYS A 277 2.49 0.70 15.95
CA LYS A 277 2.14 1.93 16.66
C LYS A 277 3.21 3.02 16.49
N SER A 278 4.49 2.67 16.59
CA SER A 278 5.61 3.59 16.34
C SER A 278 5.59 4.16 14.92
N CYS A 279 5.28 3.33 13.92
CA CYS A 279 5.11 3.77 12.54
C CYS A 279 3.91 4.72 12.42
N GLN A 280 2.74 4.36 12.95
CA GLN A 280 1.56 5.22 12.95
C GLN A 280 1.82 6.60 13.59
N ASP A 281 2.51 6.64 14.73
CA ASP A 281 2.83 7.88 15.42
C ASP A 281 3.78 8.77 14.59
N SER A 282 4.78 8.16 13.94
CA SER A 282 5.69 8.87 13.03
C SER A 282 4.96 9.45 11.81
N LEU A 283 4.05 8.68 11.21
CA LEU A 283 3.21 9.12 10.09
C LEU A 283 2.29 10.28 10.48
N LEU A 284 1.68 10.22 11.67
CA LEU A 284 0.81 11.27 12.18
C LEU A 284 1.59 12.56 12.45
N VAL A 285 2.74 12.48 13.11
CA VAL A 285 3.58 13.63 13.44
C VAL A 285 4.05 14.33 12.17
N GLU A 286 4.65 13.59 11.24
CA GLU A 286 5.22 14.20 10.04
C GLU A 286 4.12 14.71 9.08
N GLY A 287 3.02 13.96 8.95
CA GLY A 287 1.87 14.36 8.15
C GLY A 287 1.21 15.64 8.67
N ARG A 288 0.95 15.75 9.98
CA ARG A 288 0.35 16.95 10.59
C ARG A 288 1.27 18.16 10.47
N LYS A 289 2.54 17.98 10.82
CA LYS A 289 3.56 19.03 10.68
C LYS A 289 3.57 19.60 9.27
N PHE A 290 3.54 18.76 8.24
CA PHE A 290 3.51 19.21 6.86
C PHE A 290 2.29 20.08 6.53
N PHE A 291 1.09 19.68 6.96
CA PHE A 291 -0.14 20.42 6.66
C PHE A 291 -0.39 21.63 7.56
N GLU A 292 0.31 21.77 8.70
CA GLU A 292 0.27 22.99 9.52
C GLU A 292 0.95 24.18 8.83
N PHE A 293 1.94 23.93 7.96
CA PHE A 293 2.72 24.96 7.28
C PHE A 293 2.22 25.33 5.87
N ILE A 294 1.15 24.69 5.38
CA ILE A 294 0.61 24.87 4.03
C ILE A 294 -0.80 25.41 4.12
#